data_AF-A0A853IIB2-F1
#
_entry.id   AF-A0A853IIB2-F1
#
_cell.length_a   1.000
_cell.length_b   1.000
_cell.length_c   1.000
_cell.angle_alpha   90.00
_cell.angle_beta   90.00
_cell.angle_gamma   90.00
#
_symmetry.space_group_name_H-M   'P 1'
#
loop_
_entity.id
_entity.type
_entity.pdbx_description
1 polymer ?
#
loop_
_entity_poly.entity_id
_entity_poly.type
_entity_poly.pdbx_seq_one_letter_code
_entity_poly.pdbx_strand_id
1 'polypeptide(L)' 'MPDEQHIIGKRNTQKIERKHLTLGTRIKLLTRKTICFSKTNQMHDIVIGLFINRYEFGLQI' A
#
# COMPACT_ATOMS: atom_id res chain seq x y z
N MET A 1 -25.56 26.34 11.90
CA MET A 1 -24.40 25.74 11.23
C MET A 1 -24.15 24.45 11.96
N PRO A 2 -24.63 23.29 11.45
CA PRO A 2 -24.62 22.08 12.23
C PRO A 2 -23.18 21.66 12.43
N ASP A 3 -22.80 21.59 13.69
CA ASP A 3 -21.51 21.21 14.22
C ASP A 3 -20.97 20.00 13.46
N GLU A 4 -19.75 20.15 12.93
CA GLU A 4 -18.97 19.08 12.35
C GLU A 4 -18.93 17.93 13.35
N GLN A 5 -19.80 16.92 13.13
CA GLN A 5 -19.81 15.71 13.93
C GLN A 5 -18.43 15.07 13.77
N HIS A 6 -17.55 15.30 14.75
CA HIS A 6 -16.28 14.62 14.82
C HIS A 6 -16.58 13.16 15.11
N ILE A 7 -16.68 12.34 14.06
CA ILE A 7 -16.86 10.90 14.16
C ILE A 7 -15.52 10.31 14.61
N ILE A 8 -15.22 10.34 15.91
CA ILE A 8 -14.08 9.63 16.52
C ILE A 8 -14.43 8.14 16.52
N GLY A 9 -14.37 7.53 15.34
CA GLY A 9 -14.59 6.11 15.16
C GLY A 9 -13.25 5.39 15.15
N LYS A 10 -12.85 4.78 16.27
CA LYS A 10 -11.71 3.84 16.36
C LYS A 10 -11.69 2.83 15.18
N ARG A 11 -12.88 2.47 14.69
CA ARG A 11 -13.10 1.60 13.52
C ARG A 11 -12.52 2.15 12.21
N ASN A 12 -12.58 3.45 11.96
CA ASN A 12 -12.06 4.07 10.74
C ASN A 12 -10.53 4.11 10.78
N THR A 13 -9.96 4.51 11.91
CA THR A 13 -8.51 4.50 12.14
C THR A 13 -7.94 3.08 12.04
N GLN A 14 -8.58 2.09 12.68
CA GLN A 14 -8.18 0.69 12.58
C GLN A 14 -8.26 0.13 11.15
N LYS A 15 -9.23 0.57 10.34
CA LYS A 15 -9.30 0.17 8.92
C LYS A 15 -8.08 0.67 8.15
N ILE A 16 -7.67 1.93 8.37
CA ILE A 16 -6.48 2.52 7.73
C ILE A 16 -5.22 1.79 8.19
N GLU A 17 -5.07 1.56 9.50
CA GLU A 17 -3.94 0.81 10.07
C GLU A 17 -3.84 -0.61 9.49
N ARG A 18 -4.96 -1.35 9.39
CA ARG A 18 -4.99 -2.70 8.80
C ARG A 18 -4.64 -2.69 7.32
N LYS A 19 -5.08 -1.68 6.56
CA LYS A 19 -4.68 -1.52 5.16
C LYS A 19 -3.18 -1.32 5.05
N HIS A 20 -2.60 -0.40 5.82
CA HIS A 20 -1.15 -0.15 5.83
C HIS A 20 -0.34 -1.37 6.27
N LEU A 21 -0.80 -2.12 7.29
CA LEU A 21 -0.15 -3.35 7.74
C LEU A 21 -0.15 -4.43 6.64
N THR A 22 -1.27 -4.59 5.94
CA THR A 22 -1.41 -5.55 4.83
C THR A 22 -0.50 -5.16 3.66
N LEU A 23 -0.48 -3.87 3.31
CA LEU A 23 0.36 -3.33 2.24
C LEU A 23 1.85 -3.54 2.55
N GLY A 24 2.30 -3.19 3.76
CA GLY A 24 3.69 -3.38 4.18
C GLY A 24 4.12 -4.85 4.18
N THR A 25 3.22 -5.77 4.55
CA THR A 25 3.48 -7.21 4.50
C THR A 25 3.64 -7.69 3.05
N ARG A 26 2.78 -7.23 2.14
CA ARG A 26 2.87 -7.59 0.72
C ARG A 26 4.12 -7.01 0.05
N ILE A 27 4.50 -5.77 0.37
CA ILE A 27 5.75 -5.17 -0.13
C ILE A 27 6.94 -5.99 0.35
N LYS A 28 7.02 -6.37 1.63
CA LYS A 28 8.12 -7.24 2.13
C LYS A 28 8.19 -8.58 1.39
N LEU A 29 7.04 -9.19 1.10
CA LEU A 29 6.97 -10.43 0.31
C LEU A 29 7.43 -10.23 -1.13
N LEU A 30 6.99 -9.15 -1.79
CA LEU A 30 7.42 -8.75 -3.13
C LEU A 30 8.93 -8.51 -3.15
N THR A 31 9.46 -7.82 -2.13
CA THR A 31 10.89 -7.56 -2.03
C THR A 31 11.67 -8.86 -1.93
N ARG A 32 11.23 -9.80 -1.10
CA ARG A 32 11.90 -11.09 -0.92
C ARG A 32 11.79 -11.99 -2.16
N LYS A 33 10.67 -11.96 -2.89
CA LYS A 33 10.43 -12.84 -4.06
C LYS A 33 11.01 -12.31 -5.36
N THR A 34 11.04 -10.99 -5.55
CA THR A 34 11.24 -10.40 -6.88
C THR A 34 12.34 -9.34 -6.87
N ILE A 35 12.29 -8.40 -5.94
CA ILE A 35 13.19 -7.23 -5.90
C ILE A 35 14.59 -7.63 -5.43
N CYS A 36 14.71 -8.53 -4.45
CA CYS A 36 16.00 -8.97 -3.90
C CYS A 36 16.94 -9.59 -4.97
N PHE A 37 16.38 -10.13 -6.06
CA PHE A 37 17.15 -10.74 -7.14
C PHE A 37 17.54 -9.77 -8.26
N SER A 38 16.97 -8.56 -8.29
CA SER A 38 17.27 -7.57 -9.31
C SER A 38 18.51 -6.76 -8.94
N LYS A 39 19.40 -6.52 -9.91
CA LYS A 39 20.63 -5.74 -9.73
C LYS A 39 20.42 -4.22 -9.84
N THR A 40 19.26 -3.75 -10.32
CA THR A 40 19.04 -2.34 -10.63
C THR A 40 17.90 -1.75 -9.81
N ASN A 41 18.15 -0.60 -9.17
CA ASN A 41 17.11 0.12 -8.42
C ASN A 41 15.95 0.58 -9.31
N GLN A 42 16.21 0.92 -10.57
CA GLN A 42 15.14 1.28 -11.52
C GLN A 42 14.11 0.17 -11.70
N MET A 43 14.52 -1.10 -11.76
CA MET A 43 13.57 -2.22 -11.84
C MET A 43 12.75 -2.34 -10.56
N HIS A 44 13.35 -2.03 -9.40
CA HIS A 44 12.65 -2.03 -8.13
C HIS A 44 11.56 -0.97 -8.09
N ASP A 45 11.90 0.25 -8.51
CA ASP A 45 10.97 1.38 -8.52
C ASP A 45 9.79 1.13 -9.48
N ILE A 46 10.05 0.56 -10.66
CA ILE A 46 9.01 0.19 -11.63
C ILE A 46 8.07 -0.90 -11.06
N VAL A 47 8.64 -1.96 -10.47
CA VAL A 47 7.84 -3.07 -9.92
C VAL A 47 7.02 -2.61 -8.71
N ILE A 48 7.57 -1.75 -7.85
CA ILE A 48 6.84 -1.15 -6.73
C ILE A 48 5.73 -0.23 -7.24
N GLY A 49 6.00 0.61 -8.24
CA GLY A 49 5.01 1.48 -8.86
C GLY A 49 3.86 0.69 -9.49
N LEU A 50 4.17 -0.37 -10.24
CA LEU A 50 3.17 -1.26 -10.84
C LEU A 50 2.35 -1.99 -9.77
N PHE A 51 3.01 -2.43 -8.69
CA PHE A 51 2.33 -3.09 -7.57
C PHE A 51 1.34 -2.17 -6.88
N ILE A 52 1.73 -0.94 -6.55
CA ILE A 52 0.86 0.05 -5.92
C ILE A 52 -0.30 0.42 -6.86
N ASN A 53 -0.02 0.71 -8.13
CA ASN A 53 -1.05 1.05 -9.12
C ASN A 53 -2.11 -0.06 -9.24
N ARG A 54 -1.69 -1.32 -9.25
CA ARG A 54 -2.60 -2.46 -9.35
C ARG A 54 -3.40 -2.72 -8.08
N TYR A 55 -2.78 -2.66 -6.90
CA TYR A 55 -3.39 -3.10 -5.65
C TYR A 55 -4.08 -2.00 -4.85
N GLU A 56 -3.61 -0.76 -4.91
CA GLU A 56 -4.23 0.39 -4.22
C GLU A 56 -5.16 1.17 -5.15
N PHE A 57 -4.79 1.36 -6.41
CA PHE A 57 -5.55 2.18 -7.36
C PHE A 57 -6.40 1.39 -8.36
N GLY A 58 -6.19 0.06 -8.45
CA GLY A 58 -6.91 -0.79 -9.41
C GLY A 58 -6.61 -0.46 -10.87
N LEU A 59 -5.57 0.33 -11.14
CA LEU A 59 -5.16 0.73 -12.47
C LEU A 59 -4.30 -0.38 -13.07
N GLN A 60 -4.83 -1.08 -14.08
CA GLN A 60 -4.03 -1.89 -14.99
C GLN A 60 -3.38 -0.93 -16.00
N ILE A 61 -2.06 -0.76 -15.86
CA ILE A 61 -1.20 -0.18 -16.89
C ILE A 61 -0.72 -1.31 -17.79
#